data_AF-F2VRR0-F1
#
_entry.id   AF-F2VRR0-F1
#
_cell.length_a   1.000
_cell.length_b   1.000
_cell.length_c   1.000
_cell.angle_alpha   90.00
_cell.angle_beta   90.00
_cell.angle_gamma   90.00
#
_symmetry.space_group_name_H-M   'P 1'
#
loop_
_entity.id
_entity.type
_entity.pdbx_description
1 polymer ?
#
loop_
_entity_poly.entity_id
_entity_poly.type
_entity_poly.pdbx_seq_one_letter_code
_entity_poly.pdbx_strand_id
1 'polypeptide(L)'
;VLSSEIIKLVTCTVIMFFMYKTYKIHQLRQKYRHIPGPKTNGLLGFYLGNIPELLKLVKHKMVPDILTDWVKEYGPCFKYQILDKVSIFTISPEAIKE
;
A
#
# COMPACT_ATOMS: atom_id res chain seq x y z
N VAL A 1 21.99 34.61 4.18
CA VAL A 1 22.86 33.46 4.53
C VAL A 1 22.14 32.49 5.48
N LEU A 2 21.66 32.92 6.65
CA LEU A 2 20.94 32.03 7.58
C LEU A 2 19.69 31.38 6.95
N SER A 3 18.92 32.14 6.16
CA SER A 3 17.74 31.64 5.45
C SER A 3 18.07 30.58 4.38
N SER A 4 19.20 30.71 3.66
CA SER A 4 19.60 29.73 2.64
C SER A 4 20.05 28.41 3.25
N GLU A 5 20.72 28.45 4.39
CA GLU A 5 21.13 27.22 5.09
C GLU A 5 19.93 26.47 5.69
N ILE A 6 18.92 27.18 6.21
CA ILE A 6 17.67 26.56 6.68
C ILE A 6 16.93 25.89 5.52
N ILE A 7 16.83 26.55 4.36
CA ILE A 7 16.18 25.97 3.17
C ILE A 7 16.89 24.69 2.72
N LYS A 8 18.23 24.69 2.68
CA LYS A 8 19.02 23.49 2.36
C LYS A 8 18.75 22.36 3.35
N LEU A 9 18.76 22.65 4.66
CA LEU A 9 18.52 21.65 5.70
C LEU A 9 17.13 21.01 5.55
N VAL A 10 16.08 21.83 5.42
CA VAL A 10 14.71 21.33 5.23
C VAL A 10 14.63 20.48 3.97
N THR A 11 15.25 20.92 2.88
CA THR A 11 15.27 20.16 1.61
C THR A 11 15.96 18.80 1.79
N CYS A 12 17.13 18.76 2.43
CA CYS A 12 17.84 17.50 2.73
C CYS A 12 17.00 16.56 3.60
N THR A 13 16.33 17.08 4.64
CA THR A 13 15.46 16.28 5.52
C THR A 13 14.29 15.68 4.75
N VAL A 14 13.64 16.46 3.88
CA VAL A 14 12.52 15.98 3.04
C VAL A 14 13.01 14.89 2.08
N ILE A 15 14.16 15.09 1.42
CA ILE A 15 14.74 14.11 0.50
C ILE A 15 15.05 12.80 1.25
N MET A 16 15.74 12.86 2.39
CA MET A 16 16.06 11.69 3.21
C MET A 16 14.81 10.94 3.67
N PHE A 17 13.76 11.68 4.06
CA PHE A 17 12.47 11.09 4.43
C PHE A 17 11.86 10.29 3.26
N PHE A 18 11.80 10.87 2.05
CA PHE A 18 11.26 10.16 0.88
C PHE A 18 12.12 8.97 0.44
N MET A 19 13.45 9.07 0.53
CA MET A 19 14.35 7.94 0.28
C MET A 19 14.07 6.80 1.25
N TYR A 20 14.00 7.09 2.56
CA TYR A 20 13.70 6.10 3.58
C TYR A 20 12.33 5.44 3.37
N LYS A 21 11.28 6.23 3.11
CA LYS A 21 9.94 5.70 2.84
C LYS A 21 9.89 4.85 1.58
N THR A 22 10.58 5.27 0.52
CA THR A 22 10.70 4.53 -0.74
C THR A 22 11.35 3.18 -0.52
N TYR A 23 12.50 3.17 0.18
CA TYR A 23 13.19 1.94 0.54
C TYR A 23 12.30 1.00 1.36
N LYS A 24 11.65 1.51 2.41
CA LYS A 24 10.75 0.73 3.26
C LYS A 24 9.59 0.11 2.48
N ILE A 25 8.94 0.88 1.60
CA ILE A 25 7.84 0.40 0.76
C ILE A 25 8.34 -0.68 -0.23
N HIS A 26 9.52 -0.50 -0.83
CA HIS A 26 10.11 -1.50 -1.71
C HIS A 26 10.36 -2.82 -0.98
N GLN A 27 10.96 -2.78 0.21
CA GLN A 27 11.21 -3.97 1.02
C GLN A 27 9.90 -4.69 1.39
N LEU A 28 8.88 -3.92 1.79
CA LEU A 28 7.57 -4.46 2.12
C LEU A 28 6.93 -5.16 0.91
N ARG A 29 6.97 -4.54 -0.27
CA ARG A 29 6.41 -5.12 -1.50
C ARG A 29 7.15 -6.36 -1.96
N GLN A 30 8.47 -6.41 -1.78
CA GLN A 30 9.27 -7.60 -2.07
C GLN A 30 8.90 -8.75 -1.14
N LYS A 31 8.81 -8.49 0.18
CA LYS A 31 8.44 -9.51 1.19
C LYS A 31 7.12 -10.22 0.83
N TYR A 32 6.11 -9.46 0.43
CA TYR A 32 4.79 -10.01 0.11
C TYR A 32 4.56 -10.28 -1.38
N ARG A 33 5.60 -10.22 -2.23
CA ARG A 33 5.46 -10.27 -3.71
C ARG A 33 4.69 -11.49 -4.22
N HIS A 34 4.79 -12.61 -3.51
CA HIS A 34 4.17 -13.89 -3.87
C HIS A 34 2.64 -13.93 -3.63
N ILE A 35 2.09 -13.06 -2.77
CA ILE A 35 0.64 -13.01 -2.51
C ILE A 35 -0.03 -12.12 -3.58
N PRO A 36 -1.08 -12.60 -4.26
CA PRO A 36 -1.81 -11.82 -5.27
C PRO A 36 -2.62 -10.68 -4.63
N GLY A 37 -3.06 -9.71 -5.42
CA GLY A 37 -3.87 -8.58 -4.93
C GLY A 37 -3.85 -7.36 -5.85
N PRO A 38 -4.67 -6.34 -5.55
CA PRO A 38 -4.78 -5.11 -6.34
C PRO A 38 -3.44 -4.36 -6.44
N LYS A 39 -3.10 -3.93 -7.64
CA LYS A 39 -1.85 -3.22 -7.92
C LYS A 39 -1.90 -1.79 -7.41
N THR A 40 -0.78 -1.31 -6.88
CA THR A 40 -0.60 0.09 -6.50
C THR A 40 -0.05 0.89 -7.69
N ASN A 41 -0.87 1.71 -8.33
CA ASN A 41 -0.49 2.40 -9.57
C ASN A 41 -0.10 3.88 -9.35
N GLY A 42 0.94 4.32 -10.07
CA GLY A 42 1.41 5.71 -10.06
C GLY A 42 2.11 6.16 -8.76
N LEU A 43 2.49 7.43 -8.69
CA LEU A 43 3.22 8.00 -7.55
C LEU A 43 2.39 7.98 -6.25
N LEU A 44 1.11 8.35 -6.35
CA LEU A 44 0.19 8.31 -5.20
C LEU A 44 -0.04 6.86 -4.73
N GLY A 45 -0.25 5.91 -5.65
CA GLY A 45 -0.36 4.50 -5.29
C GLY A 45 0.93 3.96 -4.69
N PHE A 46 2.09 4.44 -5.15
CA PHE A 46 3.36 4.04 -4.58
C PHE A 46 3.43 4.35 -3.07
N TYR A 47 3.10 5.58 -2.65
CA TYR A 47 3.20 5.99 -1.24
C TYR A 47 1.96 5.66 -0.40
N LEU A 48 0.77 5.70 -0.99
CA LEU A 48 -0.50 5.52 -0.27
C LEU A 48 -1.04 4.09 -0.34
N GLY A 49 -0.44 3.22 -1.16
CA GLY A 49 -0.95 1.89 -1.42
C GLY A 49 -2.24 1.93 -2.25
N ASN A 50 -3.24 1.15 -1.88
CA ASN A 50 -4.53 1.04 -2.55
C ASN A 50 -5.55 2.09 -2.08
N ILE A 51 -5.19 3.03 -1.17
CA ILE A 51 -6.12 4.08 -0.70
C ILE A 51 -6.80 4.85 -1.84
N PRO A 52 -6.09 5.37 -2.87
CA PRO A 52 -6.73 6.16 -3.92
C PRO A 52 -7.76 5.36 -4.73
N GLU A 53 -7.52 4.06 -4.91
CA GLU A 53 -8.43 3.15 -5.60
C GLU A 53 -9.62 2.76 -4.71
N LEU A 54 -9.36 2.42 -3.45
CA LEU A 54 -10.40 2.14 -2.46
C LEU A 54 -11.36 3.32 -2.29
N LEU A 55 -10.86 4.55 -2.23
CA LEU A 55 -11.70 5.76 -2.18
C LEU A 55 -12.61 5.94 -3.40
N LYS A 56 -12.26 5.36 -4.56
CA LYS A 56 -13.14 5.34 -5.73
C LYS A 56 -14.16 4.21 -5.62
N LEU A 57 -13.75 3.03 -5.17
CA LEU A 57 -14.62 1.86 -5.04
C LEU A 57 -15.71 2.07 -3.98
N VAL A 58 -15.36 2.62 -2.81
CA VAL A 58 -16.31 2.83 -1.70
C VAL A 58 -17.37 3.89 -1.99
N LYS A 59 -17.21 4.69 -3.05
CA LYS A 59 -18.26 5.61 -3.53
C LYS A 59 -19.43 4.88 -4.18
N HIS A 60 -19.21 3.64 -4.64
CA HIS A 60 -20.15 2.89 -5.46
C HIS A 60 -20.45 1.49 -4.93
N LYS A 61 -19.65 0.97 -3.97
CA LYS A 61 -19.78 -0.37 -3.41
C LYS A 61 -19.53 -0.37 -1.91
N MET A 62 -20.19 -1.27 -1.18
CA MET A 62 -19.83 -1.50 0.22
C MET A 62 -18.53 -2.30 0.30
N VAL A 63 -17.82 -2.18 1.43
CA VAL A 63 -16.55 -2.90 1.65
C VAL A 63 -16.69 -4.42 1.46
N PRO A 64 -17.75 -5.10 1.96
CA PRO A 64 -17.92 -6.54 1.73
C PRO A 64 -18.03 -6.91 0.24
N ASP A 65 -18.65 -6.07 -0.59
CA ASP A 65 -18.77 -6.33 -2.03
C ASP A 65 -17.41 -6.22 -2.73
N ILE A 66 -16.60 -5.23 -2.33
CA ILE A 66 -15.24 -5.04 -2.84
C ILE A 66 -14.38 -6.27 -2.48
N LEU A 67 -14.45 -6.73 -1.23
CA LEU A 67 -13.71 -7.91 -0.79
C LEU A 67 -14.18 -9.17 -1.53
N THR A 68 -15.50 -9.30 -1.77
CA THR A 68 -16.07 -10.40 -2.55
C THR A 68 -15.55 -10.40 -3.99
N ASP A 69 -15.47 -9.23 -4.63
CA ASP A 69 -14.92 -9.10 -5.98
C ASP A 69 -13.42 -9.44 -6.02
N TRP A 70 -12.66 -9.00 -5.02
CA TRP A 70 -11.24 -9.34 -4.90
C TRP A 70 -11.00 -10.82 -4.60
N VAL A 71 -11.89 -11.50 -3.86
CA VAL A 71 -11.83 -12.96 -3.71
C VAL A 71 -12.03 -13.64 -5.05
N LYS A 72 -12.99 -13.18 -5.87
CA LYS A 72 -13.23 -13.73 -7.21
C LYS A 72 -12.04 -13.49 -8.15
N GLU A 73 -11.37 -12.34 -8.03
CA GLU A 73 -10.26 -11.95 -8.92
C GLU A 73 -8.91 -12.55 -8.50
N TYR A 74 -8.57 -12.49 -7.21
CA TYR A 74 -7.25 -12.84 -6.68
C TYR A 74 -7.23 -14.16 -5.92
N GLY A 75 -8.39 -14.78 -5.68
CA GLY A 75 -8.54 -16.00 -4.91
C GLY A 75 -8.83 -15.76 -3.43
N PRO A 76 -8.98 -16.85 -2.65
CA PRO A 76 -9.44 -16.79 -1.26
C PRO A 76 -8.41 -16.18 -0.29
N CYS A 77 -7.18 -15.91 -0.74
CA CYS A 77 -6.14 -15.25 0.03
C CYS A 77 -5.44 -14.21 -0.85
N PHE A 78 -5.56 -12.93 -0.50
CA PHE A 78 -4.96 -11.83 -1.24
C PHE A 78 -4.44 -10.75 -0.29
N LYS A 79 -3.58 -9.88 -0.80
CA LYS A 79 -3.05 -8.74 -0.06
C LYS A 79 -3.56 -7.42 -0.62
N TYR A 80 -3.64 -6.39 0.22
CA TYR A 80 -3.73 -5.00 -0.22
C TYR A 80 -2.87 -4.12 0.69
N GLN A 81 -2.46 -2.96 0.20
CA GLN A 81 -1.55 -2.05 0.90
C GLN A 81 -2.29 -0.79 1.33
N ILE A 82 -2.07 -0.36 2.57
CA ILE A 82 -2.52 0.93 3.10
C ILE A 82 -1.28 1.64 3.65
N LEU A 83 -0.86 2.74 3.02
CA LEU A 83 0.40 3.43 3.35
C LEU A 83 1.60 2.47 3.31
N ASP A 84 2.33 2.30 4.42
CA ASP A 84 3.47 1.40 4.57
C ASP A 84 3.11 0.10 5.31
N LYS A 85 1.85 -0.34 5.22
CA LYS A 85 1.38 -1.63 5.75
C LYS A 85 0.74 -2.45 4.65
N VAL A 86 1.03 -3.75 4.65
CA VAL A 86 0.35 -4.74 3.81
C VAL A 86 -0.58 -5.54 4.71
N SER A 87 -1.85 -5.56 4.34
CA SER A 87 -2.89 -6.38 4.97
C SER A 87 -3.14 -7.59 4.09
N ILE A 88 -3.22 -8.77 4.71
CA ILE A 88 -3.62 -10.01 4.05
C ILE A 88 -5.07 -10.27 4.44
N PHE A 89 -5.93 -10.48 3.45
CA PHE A 89 -7.29 -10.94 3.63
C PHE A 89 -7.36 -12.40 3.23
N THR A 90 -8.00 -13.24 4.04
CA THR A 90 -8.22 -14.64 3.71
C THR A 90 -9.58 -15.13 4.18
N ILE A 91 -10.19 -16.00 3.38
CA ILE A 91 -11.34 -16.84 3.77
C ILE A 91 -10.99 -18.33 3.74
N SER A 92 -9.74 -18.69 3.41
CA SER A 92 -9.28 -20.08 3.42
C SER A 92 -9.11 -20.55 4.87
N PRO A 93 -9.82 -21.62 5.29
CA PRO A 93 -9.64 -22.20 6.62
C PRO A 93 -8.20 -22.65 6.87
N GLU A 94 -7.50 -23.13 5.83
CA GLU A 94 -6.12 -23.60 5.90
C GLU A 94 -5.15 -22.47 6.28
N ALA A 95 -5.42 -21.24 5.84
CA ALA A 95 -4.60 -20.07 6.17
C ALA A 95 -4.85 -19.52 7.58
N ILE A 96 -5.91 -19.98 8.26
CA ILE A 96 -6.34 -19.52 9.59
C ILE A 96 -6.04 -20.57 10.67
N LYS A 97 -5.85 -21.85 10.27
CA LYS A 97 -5.44 -22.92 11.18
C LYS A 97 -4.00 -22.65 11.65
N GLU A 98 -3.86 -22.28 12.92
CA GLU A 98 -2.59 -22.25 13.66
C GLU A 98 -2.13 -23.67 14.03
#